data_AF-A0AAJ1UH72-F1
#
_entry.id   AF-A0AAJ1UH72-F1
#
_cell.length_a   1.000
_cell.length_b   1.000
_cell.length_c   1.000
_cell.angle_alpha   90.00
_cell.angle_beta   90.00
_cell.angle_gamma   90.00
#
_symmetry.space_group_name_H-M   'P 1'
#
loop_
_entity.id
_entity.type
_entity.pdbx_description
1 polymer ?
#
loop_
_entity_poly.entity_id
_entity_poly.type
_entity_poly.pdbx_seq_one_letter_code
_entity_poly.pdbx_strand_id
1 'polypeptide(L)' 'MKIQRTRQFATWIDALKDVTARARILALIGRLAEGHPGDHRYLADGVSELRIDAGPG' A
#
# COMPACT_ATOMS: atom_id res chain seq x y z
N MET A 1 -12.04 7.12 6.49
CA MET A 1 -11.02 8.09 6.01
C MET A 1 -11.16 8.27 4.50
N LYS A 2 -10.94 9.47 3.92
CA LYS A 2 -10.91 9.65 2.47
C LYS A 2 -9.50 9.40 1.94
N ILE A 3 -9.31 8.34 1.15
CA ILE A 3 -8.02 8.07 0.50
C ILE A 3 -7.88 8.91 -0.76
N GLN A 4 -6.74 9.59 -0.88
CA GLN A 4 -6.33 10.26 -2.11
C GLN A 4 -5.10 9.55 -2.67
N ARG A 5 -5.11 9.32 -3.99
CA ARG A 5 -4.00 8.69 -4.72
C ARG A 5 -3.47 9.66 -5.76
N THR A 6 -2.15 9.71 -5.90
CA THR A 6 -1.51 10.48 -6.97
C THR A 6 -1.66 9.75 -8.30
N ARG A 7 -1.55 10.49 -9.41
CA ARG A 7 -1.53 9.90 -10.76
C ARG A 7 -0.34 8.93 -10.93
N GLN A 8 0.81 9.28 -10.36
CA GLN A 8 2.02 8.46 -10.40
C GLN A 8 1.78 7.10 -9.73
N PHE A 9 1.17 7.08 -8.54
CA PHE A 9 0.81 5.84 -7.86
C PHE A 9 -0.15 5.00 -8.70
N ALA A 10 -1.20 5.62 -9.26
CA ALA A 10 -2.18 4.92 -10.08
C ALA A 10 -1.54 4.24 -11.31
N THR A 11 -0.68 4.97 -12.04
CA THR A 11 0.03 4.40 -13.18
C THR A 11 0.99 3.28 -12.77
N TRP A 12 1.69 3.43 -11.65
CA TRP A 12 2.63 2.41 -11.16
C TRP A 12 1.90 1.13 -10.76
N ILE A 13 0.81 1.21 -9.98
CA ILE A 13 0.11 0.03 -9.49
C ILE A 13 -0.58 -0.74 -10.63
N ASP A 14 -1.04 -0.04 -11.67
CA ASP A 14 -1.63 -0.66 -12.85
C ASP A 14 -0.60 -1.28 -13.80
N ALA A 15 0.65 -0.80 -13.77
CA ALA A 15 1.76 -1.38 -14.54
C ALA A 15 2.45 -2.57 -13.85
N LEU A 16 2.07 -2.90 -12.61
CA LEU A 16 2.69 -3.98 -11.85
C LEU A 16 2.30 -5.35 -12.43
N LYS A 17 3.28 -6.06 -13.00
CA LYS A 17 3.09 -7.37 -13.65
C LYS A 17 2.72 -8.49 -12.68
N ASP A 18 3.24 -8.42 -11.44
CA ASP A 18 2.91 -9.38 -10.40
C ASP A 18 1.50 -9.10 -9.85
N VAL A 19 0.55 -9.90 -10.32
CA VAL A 19 -0.87 -9.81 -9.94
C VAL A 19 -1.06 -10.06 -8.44
N THR A 20 -0.26 -10.95 -7.84
CA THR A 20 -0.34 -11.28 -6.42
C THR A 20 0.14 -10.10 -5.57
N ALA A 21 1.28 -9.52 -5.91
CA ALA A 21 1.78 -8.32 -5.25
C ALA A 21 0.80 -7.14 -5.39
N ARG A 22 0.25 -6.93 -6.59
CA ARG A 22 -0.77 -5.91 -6.86
C ARG A 22 -1.99 -6.07 -5.97
N ALA A 23 -2.54 -7.28 -5.87
CA ALA A 23 -3.69 -7.56 -5.03
C ALA A 23 -3.40 -7.29 -3.53
N ARG A 24 -2.21 -7.69 -3.04
CA ARG A 24 -1.79 -7.44 -1.66
C ARG A 24 -1.68 -5.95 -1.33
N ILE A 25 -1.08 -5.17 -2.22
CA ILE A 25 -0.95 -3.71 -2.04
C ILE A 25 -2.35 -3.06 -1.97
N LEU A 26 -3.25 -3.42 -2.89
CA LEU A 26 -4.61 -2.87 -2.93
C LEU A 26 -5.42 -3.26 -1.68
N ALA A 27 -5.30 -4.50 -1.21
CA ALA A 27 -5.94 -4.96 0.01
C ALA A 27 -5.43 -4.20 1.25
N LEU A 28 -4.12 -3.93 1.32
CA LEU A 28 -3.54 -3.16 2.41
C LEU A 28 -4.07 -1.72 2.45
N ILE A 29 -4.21 -1.07 1.30
CA ILE A 29 -4.83 0.26 1.19
C ILE A 29 -6.28 0.22 1.66
N GLY A 30 -7.04 -0.82 1.31
CA GLY A 30 -8.39 -1.04 1.81
C GLY A 30 -8.46 -1.10 3.34
N ARG A 31 -7.61 -1.93 3.96
CA ARG A 31 -7.52 -2.03 5.43
C ARG A 31 -7.11 -0.71 6.07
N LEU A 32 -6.17 0.03 5.46
CA LEU A 32 -5.81 1.37 5.93
C LEU A 32 -7.02 2.32 5.91
N ALA A 33 -7.87 2.26 4.88
CA ALA A 33 -9.08 3.08 4.78
C ALA A 33 -10.06 2.85 5.94
N GLU A 34 -10.09 1.61 6.43
CA GLU A 34 -10.89 1.13 7.56
C GLU A 34 -10.25 1.41 8.93
N GLY A 35 -9.01 1.92 8.96
CA GLY A 35 -8.29 2.21 10.21
C GLY A 35 -7.42 1.06 10.71
N HIS A 36 -7.16 0.05 9.87
CA HIS A 36 -6.34 -1.12 10.18
C HIS A 36 -5.05 -1.15 9.32
N PRO A 37 -4.04 -0.30 9.62
CA PRO A 37 -2.85 -0.16 8.77
C PRO A 37 -1.95 -1.40 8.74
N GLY A 38 -2.00 -2.26 9.76
CA GLY A 38 -1.03 -3.36 9.93
C GLY A 38 0.36 -2.84 10.29
N ASP A 39 1.39 -3.55 9.83
CA ASP A 39 2.79 -3.16 10.05
C ASP A 39 3.13 -1.91 9.24
N HIS A 40 3.51 -0.87 9.97
CA HIS A 40 3.85 0.43 9.41
C HIS A 40 4.90 1.12 10.27
N ARG A 41 5.68 1.98 9.65
CA ARG A 41 6.72 2.76 10.32
C ARG A 41 6.65 4.21 9.87
N TYR A 42 6.68 5.12 10.84
CA TYR A 42 6.85 6.53 10.57
C TYR A 42 8.28 6.80 10.11
N LEU A 43 8.44 7.56 9.02
CA LEU A 43 9.75 7.93 8.48
C LEU A 43 10.10 9.37 8.90
N ALA A 44 9.58 10.36 8.19
CA ALA A 44 9.75 11.79 8.45
C ALA A 44 8.68 12.59 7.70
N ASP A 45 8.50 13.87 8.04
CA ASP A 45 7.66 14.83 7.30
C ASP A 45 6.21 14.38 7.05
N GLY A 46 5.61 13.66 8.01
CA GLY A 46 4.25 13.14 7.87
C GLY A 46 4.13 11.93 6.93
N VAL A 47 5.26 11.33 6.53
CA VAL A 47 5.31 10.14 5.69
C VAL A 47 5.50 8.90 6.56
N SER A 48 4.64 7.90 6.32
CA SER A 48 4.76 6.57 6.88
C SER A 48 4.89 5.54 5.76
N GLU A 49 5.76 4.56 5.94
CA GLU A 49 5.81 3.37 5.09
C GLU A 49 4.88 2.29 5.64
N LEU A 50 4.26 1.54 4.73
CA LEU A 50 3.53 0.32 5.05
C LEU A 50 4.36 -0.87 4.61
N ARG A 51 4.46 -1.90 5.46
CA ARG A 51 5.22 -3.11 5.16
C ARG A 51 4.30 -4.22 4.69
N ILE A 52 4.76 -4.97 3.69
CA ILE A 52 4.09 -6.16 3.17
C ILE A 52 5.12 -7.26 3.15
N ASP A 53 4.89 -8.31 3.92
CA ASP A 53 5.67 -9.53 3.80
C ASP A 53 5.23 -10.26 2.53
N ALA A 54 6.10 -10.24 1.52
CA ALA A 54 5.87 -10.90 0.25
C ALA A 54 7.06 -11.77 -0.14
N GLY A 55 6.94 -13.06 0.13
CA GLY A 55 7.93 -14.10 -0.15
C GLY A 55 7.55 -15.40 0.58
N PRO A 56 8.26 -16.52 0.35
CA PRO A 56 7.96 -17.80 1.00
C PRO A 56 8.28 -17.88 2.51
N GLY A 57 8.63 -16.78 3.17
CA GLY A 57 9.10 -16.77 4.56
C GLY A 57 10.61 -16.92 4.64
#